data_AF-A0A9P0HRI4-F1
#
_entry.id   AF-A0A9P0HRI4-F1
#
_cell.length_a   1.000
_cell.length_b   1.000
_cell.length_c   1.000
_cell.angle_alpha   90.00
_cell.angle_beta   90.00
_cell.angle_gamma   90.00
#
_symmetry.space_group_name_H-M   'P 1'
#
loop_
_entity.id
_entity.type
_entity.pdbx_description
1 polymer ?
#
loop_
_entity_poly.entity_id
_entity_poly.type
_entity_poly.pdbx_seq_one_letter_code
_entity_poly.pdbx_strand_id
1 'polypeptide(L)'
;MACQLSTSQPTRMGYLGPIADSDIIDGLSVKYLKFFGLWKVINDYRIAGKRNAIIKFTVLISFVLAVPYVLFQYLSYSYIKVDLQKATFLNLYPLPALQMCCRILVFWFRMDRQCRLYNLLKKDFLYIPKDKREVIGAVYRKISKTSNICCTASMIVNFSIIGLYILNPGISVDYILYHTGQMDAVTTGRKKILGGWYPLPMAETPYYEIIFAYEATCVTWAGILLAVYFCLFFQVLICLYAQFTALGVHVSTLEANCNQRRYDPEHDSRMFKELNQILRDHQKLLSLSVPGSNSEESAVFVLSHKIVQHGTVINESV
;
A
#
# COMPACT_ATOMS: atom_id res chain seq x y z
N MET A 1 24.93 26.11 37.33
CA MET A 1 25.07 26.33 35.87
C MET A 1 24.15 25.34 35.17
N ALA A 2 22.90 25.74 34.88
CA ALA A 2 21.88 24.84 34.36
C ALA A 2 21.94 24.84 32.82
N CYS A 3 22.29 23.69 32.24
CA CYS A 3 22.27 23.48 30.81
C CYS A 3 20.81 23.45 30.35
N GLN A 4 20.29 24.58 29.88
CA GLN A 4 18.97 24.64 29.26
C GLN A 4 19.04 23.86 27.94
N LEU A 5 18.60 22.60 27.98
CA LEU A 5 18.22 21.85 26.78
C LEU A 5 17.05 22.60 26.14
N SER A 6 17.39 23.48 25.20
CA SER A 6 16.45 24.05 24.25
C SER A 6 15.82 22.90 23.47
N THR A 7 14.63 22.48 23.89
CA THR A 7 13.71 21.67 23.10
C THR A 7 13.28 22.50 21.90
N SER A 8 14.15 22.56 20.90
CA SER A 8 13.77 22.99 19.56
C SER A 8 12.62 22.08 19.15
N GLN A 9 11.40 22.64 19.18
CA GLN A 9 10.28 22.00 18.54
C GLN A 9 10.73 21.68 17.11
N PRO A 10 10.58 20.43 16.63
CA PRO A 10 11.00 20.07 15.30
C PRO A 10 10.33 21.03 14.34
N THR A 11 11.15 21.94 13.79
CA THR A 11 10.74 22.98 12.86
C THR A 11 9.80 22.35 11.85
N ARG A 12 8.58 22.91 11.74
CA ARG A 12 7.57 22.56 10.74
C ARG A 12 8.28 22.14 9.47
N MET A 13 8.11 20.87 9.12
CA MET A 13 8.70 20.27 7.93
C MET A 13 8.71 21.29 6.79
N GLY A 14 9.90 21.67 6.32
CA GLY A 14 10.02 22.43 5.08
C GLY A 14 9.19 21.72 4.03
N TYR A 15 8.29 22.46 3.39
CA TYR A 15 7.38 21.95 2.39
C TYR A 15 8.17 21.08 1.41
N LEU A 16 7.91 19.78 1.44
CA LEU A 16 8.51 18.83 0.53
C LEU A 16 7.99 19.23 -0.85
N GLY A 17 8.83 19.81 -1.70
CA GLY A 17 8.43 20.17 -3.06
C GLY A 17 7.75 19.00 -3.80
N PRO A 18 7.01 19.28 -4.89
CA PRO A 18 6.39 18.23 -5.69
C PRO A 18 7.42 17.20 -6.13
N ILE A 19 7.00 15.94 -6.28
CA ILE A 19 7.82 14.91 -6.90
C ILE A 19 7.56 15.01 -8.40
N ALA A 20 8.54 15.54 -9.14
CA ALA A 20 8.48 15.54 -10.60
C ALA A 20 8.75 14.13 -11.14
N ASP A 21 8.27 13.83 -12.33
CA ASP A 21 8.52 12.53 -12.98
C ASP A 21 10.03 12.27 -13.18
N SER A 22 10.80 13.33 -13.42
CA SER A 22 12.26 13.29 -13.54
C SER A 22 12.98 12.93 -12.25
N ASP A 23 12.31 13.07 -11.10
CA ASP A 23 12.91 12.80 -9.80
C ASP A 23 12.69 11.35 -9.38
N ILE A 24 11.81 10.62 -10.06
CA ILE A 24 11.47 9.24 -9.73
C ILE A 24 12.63 8.31 -10.10
N ILE A 25 12.86 7.27 -9.30
CA ILE A 25 13.81 6.19 -9.61
C ILE A 25 13.63 5.69 -11.05
N ASP A 26 14.74 5.53 -11.76
CA ASP A 26 14.74 5.16 -13.19
C ASP A 26 13.97 3.87 -13.45
N GLY A 27 13.04 3.95 -14.40
CA GLY A 27 12.20 2.83 -14.82
C GLY A 27 11.01 2.53 -13.91
N LEU A 28 10.83 3.20 -12.78
CA LEU A 28 9.67 3.03 -11.91
C LEU A 28 8.44 3.72 -12.52
N SER A 29 7.36 2.97 -12.71
CA SER A 29 6.13 3.48 -13.32
C SER A 29 5.13 3.93 -12.27
N VAL A 30 4.82 5.22 -12.26
CA VAL A 30 3.72 5.81 -11.46
C VAL A 30 2.44 5.99 -12.27
N LYS A 31 2.34 5.37 -13.46
CA LYS A 31 1.19 5.53 -14.37
C LYS A 31 -0.14 5.16 -13.71
N TYR A 32 -0.18 4.07 -12.94
CA TYR A 32 -1.40 3.66 -12.25
C TYR A 32 -1.81 4.68 -11.16
N LEU A 33 -0.85 5.22 -10.39
CA LEU A 33 -1.13 6.28 -9.40
C LEU A 33 -1.68 7.55 -10.06
N LYS A 34 -1.21 7.87 -11.27
CA LYS A 34 -1.74 8.99 -12.06
C LYS A 34 -3.16 8.71 -12.57
N PHE A 35 -3.39 7.50 -13.08
CA PHE A 35 -4.70 7.08 -13.57
C PHE A 35 -5.78 7.17 -12.49
N PHE A 36 -5.49 6.73 -11.26
CA PHE A 36 -6.43 6.85 -10.12
C PHE A 36 -6.41 8.23 -9.43
N GLY A 37 -5.66 9.20 -9.94
CA GLY A 37 -5.57 10.55 -9.36
C GLY A 37 -4.82 10.64 -8.02
N LEU A 38 -4.32 9.53 -7.48
CA LEU A 38 -3.56 9.50 -6.22
C LEU A 38 -2.24 10.26 -6.31
N TRP A 39 -1.59 10.25 -7.47
CA TRP A 39 -0.36 11.02 -7.68
C TRP A 39 -0.57 12.52 -7.46
N LYS A 40 -1.68 13.05 -8.00
CA LYS A 40 -2.08 14.45 -7.81
C LYS A 40 -2.41 14.73 -6.34
N VAL A 41 -3.17 13.84 -5.70
CA VAL A 41 -3.52 13.93 -4.28
C VAL A 41 -2.27 14.02 -3.39
N ILE A 42 -1.25 13.20 -3.64
CA ILE A 42 0.01 13.21 -2.89
C ILE A 42 0.78 14.52 -3.14
N ASN A 43 0.97 14.93 -4.39
CA ASN A 43 1.72 16.13 -4.72
C ASN A 43 1.04 17.41 -4.22
N ASP A 44 -0.28 17.53 -4.34
CA ASP A 44 -1.03 18.68 -3.82
C ASP A 44 -0.91 18.78 -2.30
N TYR A 45 -0.95 17.64 -1.59
CA TYR A 45 -0.74 17.62 -0.14
C TYR A 45 0.68 18.04 0.24
N ARG A 46 1.69 17.61 -0.52
CA ARG A 46 3.10 17.98 -0.31
C ARG A 46 3.34 19.49 -0.46
N ILE A 47 2.73 20.11 -1.47
CA ILE A 47 2.85 21.56 -1.73
C ILE A 47 2.05 22.37 -0.71
N ALA A 48 0.76 22.06 -0.53
CA ALA A 48 -0.15 22.92 0.23
C ALA A 48 -0.23 22.57 1.72
N GLY A 49 0.22 21.39 2.13
CA GLY A 49 0.00 20.84 3.47
C GLY A 49 -1.49 20.58 3.79
N LYS A 50 -2.36 20.62 2.77
CA LYS A 50 -3.82 20.50 2.90
C LYS A 50 -4.35 19.37 2.03
N ARG A 51 -5.38 18.68 2.51
CA ARG A 51 -6.05 17.58 1.78
C ARG A 51 -6.85 18.14 0.61
N ASN A 52 -6.56 17.65 -0.60
CA ASN A 52 -7.29 18.00 -1.84
C ASN A 52 -8.75 17.51 -1.79
N ALA A 53 -9.67 18.25 -2.41
CA ALA A 53 -11.05 17.87 -2.68
C ALA A 53 -11.20 16.43 -3.24
N ILE A 54 -10.29 15.99 -4.13
CA ILE A 54 -10.32 14.63 -4.71
C ILE A 54 -10.33 13.56 -3.61
N ILE A 55 -9.39 13.62 -2.66
CA ILE A 55 -9.36 12.63 -1.59
C ILE A 55 -10.56 12.77 -0.64
N LYS A 56 -11.07 13.99 -0.43
CA LYS A 56 -12.28 14.19 0.40
C LYS A 56 -13.48 13.48 -0.23
N PHE A 57 -13.61 13.60 -1.54
CA PHE A 57 -14.65 12.96 -2.32
C PHE A 57 -14.50 11.42 -2.33
N THR A 58 -13.28 10.90 -2.52
CA THR A 58 -13.01 9.45 -2.42
C THR A 58 -13.37 8.89 -1.05
N VAL A 59 -13.03 9.60 0.04
CA VAL A 59 -13.42 9.22 1.41
C VAL A 59 -14.95 9.22 1.53
N LEU A 60 -15.60 10.31 1.13
CA LEU A 60 -17.05 10.45 1.22
C LEU A 60 -17.79 9.32 0.49
N ILE A 61 -17.47 9.06 -0.79
CA ILE A 61 -18.08 7.96 -1.56
C ILE A 61 -17.85 6.63 -0.86
N SER A 62 -16.64 6.37 -0.38
CA SER A 62 -16.32 5.09 0.27
C SER A 62 -17.19 4.88 1.51
N PHE A 63 -17.45 5.92 2.31
CA PHE A 63 -18.37 5.84 3.45
C PHE A 63 -19.83 5.70 3.02
N VAL A 64 -20.26 6.46 2.01
CA VAL A 64 -21.64 6.38 1.48
C VAL A 64 -21.95 4.99 0.95
N LEU A 65 -20.98 4.29 0.35
CA LEU A 65 -21.15 2.92 -0.13
C LEU A 65 -20.98 1.87 0.98
N ALA A 66 -19.97 2.00 1.83
CA ALA A 66 -19.64 0.95 2.79
C ALA A 66 -20.55 0.96 4.03
N VAL A 67 -20.92 2.14 4.55
CA VAL A 67 -21.68 2.24 5.80
C VAL A 67 -23.07 1.61 5.70
N PRO A 68 -23.89 1.89 4.66
CA PRO A 68 -25.20 1.25 4.55
C PRO A 68 -25.09 -0.27 4.42
N TYR A 69 -24.11 -0.75 3.64
CA TYR A 69 -23.87 -2.19 3.51
C TYR A 69 -23.56 -2.85 4.86
N VAL A 70 -22.60 -2.30 5.61
CA VAL A 70 -22.21 -2.80 6.93
C VAL A 70 -23.36 -2.71 7.94
N LEU A 71 -24.08 -1.58 7.96
CA LEU A 71 -25.20 -1.37 8.85
C LEU A 71 -26.32 -2.39 8.60
N PHE A 72 -26.69 -2.62 7.34
CA PHE A 72 -27.72 -3.61 7.01
C PHE A 72 -27.30 -5.04 7.36
N GLN A 73 -26.01 -5.37 7.27
CA GLN A 73 -25.52 -6.67 7.74
C GLN A 73 -25.69 -6.84 9.25
N TYR A 74 -25.36 -5.82 10.05
CA TYR A 74 -25.54 -5.93 11.50
C TYR A 74 -27.01 -5.84 11.93
N LEU A 75 -27.84 -5.06 11.23
CA LEU A 75 -29.29 -5.04 11.50
C LEU A 75 -29.96 -6.38 11.19
N SER A 76 -29.41 -7.16 10.24
CA SER A 76 -29.97 -8.47 9.88
C SER A 76 -30.09 -9.45 11.05
N TYR A 77 -29.24 -9.33 12.08
CA TYR A 77 -29.31 -10.14 13.30
C TYR A 77 -30.62 -9.99 14.07
N SER A 78 -31.29 -8.83 13.94
CA SER A 78 -32.57 -8.57 14.61
C SER A 78 -33.77 -9.10 13.82
N TYR A 79 -33.62 -9.33 12.52
CA TYR A 79 -34.73 -9.71 11.62
C TYR A 79 -34.68 -11.18 11.19
N ILE A 80 -33.48 -11.77 11.14
CA ILE A 80 -33.27 -13.14 10.70
C ILE A 80 -32.98 -14.00 11.93
N LYS A 81 -33.58 -15.20 12.02
CA LYS A 81 -33.15 -16.22 12.98
C LYS A 81 -31.74 -16.68 12.63
N VAL A 82 -30.74 -16.28 13.40
CA VAL A 82 -29.34 -16.52 13.05
C VAL A 82 -28.83 -17.83 13.65
N ASP A 83 -28.53 -18.80 12.80
CA ASP A 83 -27.73 -19.98 13.16
C ASP A 83 -26.24 -19.63 13.18
N LEU A 84 -25.39 -20.38 13.90
CA LEU A 84 -23.95 -20.12 13.99
C LEU A 84 -23.26 -20.03 12.60
N GLN A 85 -23.66 -20.86 11.65
CA GLN A 85 -23.16 -20.82 10.27
C GLN A 85 -23.52 -19.49 9.58
N LYS A 86 -24.76 -19.02 9.75
CA LYS A 86 -25.22 -17.74 9.21
C LYS A 86 -24.58 -16.56 9.91
N ALA A 87 -24.40 -16.64 11.23
CA ALA A 87 -23.66 -15.62 11.98
C ALA A 87 -22.24 -15.49 11.44
N THR A 88 -21.59 -16.61 11.09
CA THR A 88 -20.26 -16.60 10.50
C THR A 88 -20.28 -15.91 9.14
N PHE A 89 -21.20 -16.27 8.24
CA PHE A 89 -21.32 -15.60 6.94
C PHE A 89 -21.64 -14.10 7.09
N LEU A 90 -22.68 -13.75 7.85
CA LEU A 90 -23.09 -12.36 8.07
C LEU A 90 -22.00 -11.51 8.72
N ASN A 91 -21.09 -12.09 9.50
CA ASN A 91 -19.90 -11.38 10.00
C ASN A 91 -18.77 -11.31 8.98
N LEU A 92 -18.50 -12.38 8.22
CA LEU A 92 -17.37 -12.42 7.28
C LEU A 92 -17.57 -11.51 6.08
N TYR A 93 -18.79 -11.38 5.55
CA TYR A 93 -19.11 -10.56 4.38
C TYR A 93 -18.95 -9.04 4.55
N PRO A 94 -19.27 -8.41 5.71
CA PRO A 94 -19.00 -6.99 5.95
C PRO A 94 -17.55 -6.68 6.32
N LEU A 95 -16.75 -7.67 6.77
CA LEU A 95 -15.36 -7.43 7.18
C LEU A 95 -14.50 -6.79 6.09
N PRO A 96 -14.53 -7.21 4.80
CA PRO A 96 -13.80 -6.51 3.74
C PRO A 96 -14.22 -5.04 3.59
N ALA A 97 -15.51 -4.73 3.69
CA ALA A 97 -16.00 -3.34 3.60
C ALA A 97 -15.50 -2.51 4.79
N LEU A 98 -15.53 -3.07 6.00
CA LEU A 98 -14.99 -2.43 7.19
C LEU A 98 -13.47 -2.23 7.08
N GLN A 99 -12.73 -3.23 6.59
CA GLN A 99 -11.30 -3.14 6.36
C GLN A 99 -10.97 -2.03 5.36
N MET A 100 -11.78 -1.86 4.31
CA MET A 100 -11.63 -0.77 3.35
C MET A 100 -11.87 0.60 3.98
N CYS A 101 -12.90 0.75 4.82
CA CYS A 101 -13.14 1.96 5.62
C CYS A 101 -11.92 2.27 6.52
N CYS A 102 -11.39 1.28 7.21
CA CYS A 102 -10.21 1.45 8.06
C CYS A 102 -8.99 1.90 7.24
N ARG A 103 -8.72 1.26 6.09
CA ARG A 103 -7.58 1.61 5.23
C ARG A 103 -7.67 3.02 4.66
N ILE A 104 -8.85 3.43 4.19
CA ILE A 104 -9.04 4.79 3.67
C ILE A 104 -8.91 5.85 4.77
N LEU A 105 -9.39 5.56 5.99
CA LEU A 105 -9.17 6.43 7.15
C LEU A 105 -7.70 6.52 7.53
N VAL A 106 -6.98 5.39 7.57
CA VAL A 106 -5.55 5.37 7.85
C VAL A 106 -4.80 6.20 6.82
N PHE A 107 -5.09 6.03 5.53
CA PHE A 107 -4.49 6.83 4.47
C PHE A 107 -4.80 8.32 4.63
N TRP A 108 -6.05 8.67 4.92
CA TRP A 108 -6.51 10.05 5.13
C TRP A 108 -5.86 10.73 6.34
N PHE A 109 -5.81 10.05 7.49
CA PHE A 109 -5.26 10.59 8.73
C PHE A 109 -3.74 10.60 8.75
N ARG A 110 -3.08 9.62 8.12
CA ARG A 110 -1.62 9.49 8.07
C ARG A 110 -1.02 9.97 6.76
N MET A 111 -1.72 10.85 6.04
CA MET A 111 -1.29 11.30 4.72
C MET A 111 0.07 12.03 4.76
N ASP A 112 0.39 12.70 5.87
CA ASP A 112 1.70 13.28 6.13
C ASP A 112 2.82 12.24 6.12
N ARG A 113 2.62 11.11 6.81
CA ARG A 113 3.58 10.00 6.87
C ARG A 113 3.72 9.32 5.51
N GLN A 114 2.59 9.08 4.83
CA GLN A 114 2.60 8.55 3.48
C GLN A 114 3.43 9.45 2.56
N CYS A 115 3.18 10.75 2.54
CA CYS A 115 3.95 11.70 1.72
C CYS A 115 5.46 11.69 2.03
N ARG A 116 5.87 11.47 3.28
CA ARG A 116 7.28 11.29 3.66
C ARG A 116 7.86 9.98 3.12
N LEU A 117 7.13 8.87 3.25
CA LEU A 117 7.55 7.58 2.69
C LEU A 117 7.74 7.66 1.18
N TYR A 118 6.93 8.47 0.49
CA TYR A 118 7.07 8.72 -0.94
C TYR A 118 8.37 9.41 -1.34
N ASN A 119 9.14 9.98 -0.40
CA ASN A 119 10.49 10.43 -0.71
C ASN A 119 11.42 9.28 -1.11
N LEU A 120 11.11 8.03 -0.72
CA LEU A 120 11.87 6.85 -1.15
C LEU A 120 11.80 6.60 -2.65
N LEU A 121 10.77 7.12 -3.33
CA LEU A 121 10.65 7.03 -4.79
C LEU A 121 11.62 7.97 -5.49
N LYS A 122 12.27 8.90 -4.79
CA LYS A 122 13.18 9.85 -5.41
C LYS A 122 14.56 9.23 -5.68
N LYS A 123 15.12 9.54 -6.83
CA LYS A 123 16.47 9.13 -7.26
C LYS A 123 17.58 9.73 -6.39
N ASP A 124 17.35 10.92 -5.84
CA ASP A 124 18.28 11.67 -4.99
C ASP A 124 18.06 11.38 -3.50
N PHE A 125 17.32 10.33 -3.17
CA PHE A 125 17.06 9.97 -1.78
C PHE A 125 18.36 9.59 -1.03
N LEU A 126 19.26 8.84 -1.67
CA LEU A 126 20.60 8.55 -1.15
C LEU A 126 21.65 9.38 -1.90
N TYR A 127 22.76 9.68 -1.23
CA TYR A 127 23.89 10.32 -1.91
C TYR A 127 24.64 9.30 -2.75
N ILE A 128 24.52 9.41 -4.09
CA ILE A 128 25.20 8.51 -5.03
C ILE A 128 26.36 9.25 -5.74
N PRO A 129 27.63 8.84 -5.51
CA PRO A 129 28.80 9.31 -6.24
C PRO A 129 28.64 9.16 -7.75
N LYS A 130 29.12 10.14 -8.53
CA LYS A 130 28.89 10.22 -9.98
C LYS A 130 29.39 8.98 -10.73
N ASP A 131 30.51 8.43 -10.30
CA ASP A 131 31.15 7.21 -10.80
C ASP A 131 30.31 5.95 -10.59
N LYS A 132 29.48 5.91 -9.53
CA LYS A 132 28.64 4.74 -9.20
C LYS A 132 27.21 4.84 -9.75
N ARG A 133 26.81 6.01 -10.29
CA ARG A 133 25.44 6.29 -10.73
C ARG A 133 24.94 5.31 -11.80
N GLU A 134 25.79 4.94 -12.75
CA GLU A 134 25.38 4.05 -13.84
C GLU A 134 25.07 2.64 -13.34
N VAL A 135 25.96 2.09 -12.49
CA VAL A 135 25.80 0.76 -11.88
C VAL A 135 24.54 0.70 -11.03
N ILE A 136 24.32 1.69 -10.17
CA ILE A 136 23.13 1.74 -9.30
C ILE A 136 21.87 2.02 -10.13
N GLY A 137 21.96 2.84 -11.16
CA GLY A 137 20.86 3.05 -12.11
C GLY A 137 20.45 1.75 -12.83
N ALA A 138 21.39 0.85 -13.10
CA ALA A 138 21.08 -0.48 -13.64
C ALA A 138 20.33 -1.35 -12.60
N VAL A 139 20.78 -1.33 -11.33
CA VAL A 139 20.09 -2.03 -10.22
C VAL A 139 18.66 -1.51 -10.03
N TYR A 140 18.49 -0.19 -9.99
CA TYR A 140 17.19 0.46 -9.90
C TYR A 140 16.26 0.12 -11.05
N ARG A 141 16.75 0.14 -12.29
CA ARG A 141 15.95 -0.25 -13.46
C ARG A 141 15.50 -1.71 -13.38
N LYS A 142 16.37 -2.62 -12.96
CA LYS A 142 16.04 -4.05 -12.78
C LYS A 142 14.93 -4.24 -11.73
N ILE A 143 15.10 -3.65 -10.55
CA ILE A 143 14.12 -3.77 -9.45
C ILE A 143 12.79 -3.10 -9.83
N SER A 144 12.84 -1.91 -10.43
CA SER A 144 11.65 -1.16 -10.85
C SER A 144 10.86 -1.89 -11.93
N LYS A 145 11.53 -2.57 -12.88
CA LYS A 145 10.86 -3.41 -13.88
C LYS A 145 10.05 -4.52 -13.23
N THR A 146 10.63 -5.23 -12.26
CA THR A 146 9.92 -6.26 -11.48
C THR A 146 8.75 -5.66 -10.72
N SER A 147 8.94 -4.52 -10.04
CA SER A 147 7.87 -3.82 -9.33
C SER A 147 6.68 -3.49 -10.24
N ASN A 148 6.96 -2.91 -11.41
CA ASN A 148 5.93 -2.52 -12.37
C ASN A 148 5.14 -3.72 -12.89
N ILE A 149 5.83 -4.83 -13.19
CA ILE A 149 5.19 -6.07 -13.64
C ILE A 149 4.28 -6.61 -12.53
N CYS A 150 4.76 -6.69 -11.29
CA CYS A 150 3.97 -7.16 -10.16
C CYS A 150 2.74 -6.29 -9.89
N CYS A 151 2.89 -4.96 -9.89
CA CYS A 151 1.76 -4.03 -9.73
C CYS A 151 0.74 -4.20 -10.87
N THR A 152 1.20 -4.28 -12.12
CA THR A 152 0.32 -4.44 -13.28
C THR A 152 -0.43 -5.78 -13.23
N ALA A 153 0.27 -6.87 -12.94
CA ALA A 153 -0.33 -8.19 -12.78
C ALA A 153 -1.34 -8.22 -11.64
N SER A 154 -1.01 -7.61 -10.50
CA SER A 154 -1.93 -7.49 -9.35
C SER A 154 -3.21 -6.76 -9.74
N MET A 155 -3.10 -5.64 -10.47
CA MET A 155 -4.27 -4.89 -10.93
C MET A 155 -5.13 -5.72 -11.89
N ILE A 156 -4.51 -6.38 -12.89
CA ILE A 156 -5.23 -7.23 -13.85
C ILE A 156 -5.97 -8.37 -13.13
N VAL A 157 -5.29 -9.10 -12.24
CA VAL A 157 -5.90 -10.22 -11.51
C VAL A 157 -7.06 -9.72 -10.64
N ASN A 158 -6.89 -8.61 -9.91
CA ASN A 158 -7.96 -8.04 -9.10
C ASN A 158 -9.17 -7.63 -9.97
N PHE A 159 -8.95 -6.97 -11.12
CA PHE A 159 -10.03 -6.61 -12.03
C PHE A 159 -10.75 -7.82 -12.61
N SER A 160 -10.01 -8.87 -12.97
CA SER A 160 -10.59 -10.13 -13.43
C SER A 160 -11.44 -10.78 -12.35
N ILE A 161 -10.97 -10.81 -11.09
CA ILE A 161 -11.75 -11.36 -9.96
C ILE A 161 -13.04 -10.57 -9.75
N ILE A 162 -12.97 -9.23 -9.75
CA ILE A 162 -14.14 -8.35 -9.62
C ILE A 162 -15.13 -8.65 -10.76
N GLY A 163 -14.66 -8.69 -12.01
CA GLY A 163 -15.49 -8.97 -13.18
C GLY A 163 -16.15 -10.35 -13.10
N LEU A 164 -15.39 -11.39 -12.76
CA LEU A 164 -15.92 -12.75 -12.59
C LEU A 164 -16.96 -12.82 -11.48
N TYR A 165 -16.75 -12.13 -10.36
CA TYR A 165 -17.67 -12.13 -9.22
C TYR A 165 -18.99 -11.42 -9.53
N ILE A 166 -18.95 -10.35 -10.33
CA ILE A 166 -20.14 -9.63 -10.78
C ILE A 166 -20.89 -10.42 -11.87
N LEU A 167 -20.19 -11.05 -12.81
CA LEU A 167 -20.78 -11.81 -13.91
C LEU A 167 -21.35 -13.17 -13.47
N ASN A 168 -20.80 -13.76 -12.42
CA ASN A 168 -21.24 -15.05 -11.88
C ASN A 168 -21.54 -14.95 -10.36
N PRO A 169 -22.62 -14.26 -9.96
CA PRO A 169 -23.02 -14.18 -8.57
C PRO A 169 -23.33 -15.57 -8.02
N GLY A 170 -22.72 -15.94 -6.89
CA GLY A 170 -22.82 -17.29 -6.33
C GLY A 170 -23.91 -17.50 -5.27
N ILE A 171 -24.52 -16.42 -4.77
CA ILE A 171 -25.35 -16.48 -3.54
C ILE A 171 -26.82 -16.35 -3.89
N SER A 172 -27.63 -17.38 -3.61
CA SER A 172 -29.09 -17.31 -3.82
C SER A 172 -29.77 -16.40 -2.80
N VAL A 173 -30.71 -15.57 -3.24
CA VAL A 173 -31.60 -14.78 -2.36
C VAL A 173 -32.42 -15.68 -1.45
N ASP A 174 -32.88 -16.82 -1.98
CA ASP A 174 -33.72 -17.75 -1.22
C ASP A 174 -32.94 -18.36 -0.05
N TYR A 175 -31.61 -18.50 -0.17
CA TYR A 175 -30.75 -18.96 0.92
C TYR A 175 -30.71 -17.95 2.08
N ILE A 176 -30.73 -16.65 1.76
CA ILE A 176 -30.73 -15.58 2.75
C ILE A 176 -32.12 -15.45 3.42
N LEU A 177 -33.20 -15.68 2.67
CA LEU A 177 -34.58 -15.48 3.13
C LEU A 177 -35.21 -16.68 3.84
N TYR A 178 -35.06 -17.90 3.29
CA TYR A 178 -35.96 -19.03 3.61
C TYR A 178 -35.31 -20.19 4.39
N HIS A 179 -34.03 -20.12 4.73
CA HIS A 179 -33.39 -21.05 5.68
C HIS A 179 -33.57 -22.54 5.37
N THR A 180 -33.16 -23.01 4.20
CA THR A 180 -33.21 -24.45 3.89
C THR A 180 -31.81 -25.06 3.86
N GLY A 181 -31.32 -25.45 5.04
CA GLY A 181 -30.18 -26.36 5.16
C GLY A 181 -28.87 -25.85 4.54
N GLN A 182 -28.19 -26.74 3.80
CA GLN A 182 -26.92 -26.43 3.14
C GLN A 182 -27.14 -25.47 1.94
N MET A 183 -26.17 -24.59 1.67
CA MET A 183 -26.31 -23.53 0.65
C MET A 183 -26.50 -24.08 -0.78
N ASP A 184 -26.00 -25.28 -1.04
CA ASP A 184 -26.17 -26.05 -2.27
C ASP A 184 -27.59 -26.64 -2.43
N ALA A 185 -28.33 -26.82 -1.33
CA ALA A 185 -29.70 -27.30 -1.36
C ALA A 185 -30.69 -26.23 -1.86
N VAL A 186 -30.29 -24.96 -1.87
CA VAL A 186 -31.12 -23.84 -2.34
C VAL A 186 -30.78 -23.50 -3.78
N THR A 187 -31.40 -24.22 -4.71
CA THR A 187 -31.23 -24.03 -6.16
C THR A 187 -32.22 -23.03 -6.76
N THR A 188 -33.26 -22.66 -6.01
CA THR A 188 -34.28 -21.69 -6.43
C THR A 188 -33.85 -20.27 -6.07
N GLY A 189 -34.41 -19.28 -6.78
CA GLY A 189 -34.24 -17.86 -6.46
C GLY A 189 -33.19 -17.13 -7.30
N ARG A 190 -33.31 -15.80 -7.35
CA ARG A 190 -32.34 -14.95 -8.04
C ARG A 190 -31.02 -14.96 -7.28
N LYS A 191 -29.90 -14.84 -8.00
CA LYS A 191 -28.55 -14.79 -7.39
C LYS A 191 -28.10 -13.35 -7.16
N LYS A 192 -27.40 -13.10 -6.07
CA LYS A 192 -26.83 -11.80 -5.69
C LYS A 192 -25.32 -11.88 -5.56
N ILE A 193 -24.69 -10.72 -5.66
CA ILE A 193 -23.23 -10.59 -5.65
C ILE A 193 -22.73 -10.75 -4.22
N LEU A 194 -23.32 -10.01 -3.28
CA LEU A 194 -22.95 -10.06 -1.86
C LEU A 194 -24.00 -10.84 -1.07
N GLY A 195 -23.54 -11.54 -0.02
CA GLY A 195 -24.40 -12.36 0.85
C GLY A 195 -25.26 -11.55 1.81
N GLY A 196 -25.46 -10.27 1.51
CA GLY A 196 -26.01 -9.32 2.43
C GLY A 196 -27.52 -9.29 2.47
N TRP A 197 -28.09 -9.11 3.67
CA TRP A 197 -29.50 -8.81 3.85
C TRP A 197 -29.78 -7.31 3.71
N TYR A 198 -30.96 -6.98 3.19
CA TYR A 198 -31.45 -5.61 3.02
C TYR A 198 -32.92 -5.54 3.47
N PRO A 199 -33.36 -4.42 4.05
CA PRO A 199 -34.76 -4.22 4.47
C PRO A 199 -35.69 -3.90 3.28
N LEU A 200 -35.58 -4.67 2.21
CA LEU A 200 -36.31 -4.53 0.95
C LEU A 200 -36.69 -5.92 0.42
N PRO A 201 -37.77 -6.06 -0.38
CA PRO A 201 -38.14 -7.35 -0.96
C PRO A 201 -37.14 -7.74 -2.07
N MET A 202 -36.04 -8.39 -1.66
CA MET A 202 -34.88 -8.68 -2.53
C MET A 202 -35.19 -9.62 -3.71
N ALA A 203 -36.33 -10.31 -3.69
CA ALA A 203 -36.75 -11.21 -4.76
C ALA A 203 -37.61 -10.50 -5.83
N GLU A 204 -38.12 -9.30 -5.51
CA GLU A 204 -39.09 -8.59 -6.35
C GLU A 204 -38.41 -7.52 -7.22
N THR A 205 -38.92 -7.35 -8.43
CA THR A 205 -38.57 -6.21 -9.30
C THR A 205 -39.36 -4.98 -8.83
N PRO A 206 -38.76 -3.77 -8.75
CA PRO A 206 -37.42 -3.37 -9.19
C PRO A 206 -36.32 -3.45 -8.11
N TYR A 207 -36.64 -3.94 -6.91
CA TYR A 207 -35.75 -3.90 -5.76
C TYR A 207 -34.52 -4.78 -5.95
N TYR A 208 -34.69 -5.97 -6.53
CA TYR A 208 -33.59 -6.86 -6.86
C TYR A 208 -32.53 -6.17 -7.73
N GLU A 209 -32.96 -5.50 -8.80
CA GLU A 209 -32.07 -4.85 -9.77
C GLU A 209 -31.32 -3.68 -9.13
N ILE A 210 -31.99 -2.91 -8.26
CA ILE A 210 -31.36 -1.82 -7.49
C ILE A 210 -30.29 -2.37 -6.55
N ILE A 211 -30.60 -3.45 -5.81
CA ILE A 211 -29.63 -4.05 -4.89
C ILE A 211 -28.46 -4.65 -5.67
N PHE A 212 -28.71 -5.32 -6.79
CA PHE A 212 -27.67 -5.86 -7.65
C PHE A 212 -26.72 -4.76 -8.16
N ALA A 213 -27.28 -3.65 -8.67
CA ALA A 213 -26.48 -2.51 -9.13
C ALA A 213 -25.67 -1.87 -7.99
N TYR A 214 -26.26 -1.75 -6.80
CA TYR A 214 -25.58 -1.27 -5.61
C TYR A 214 -24.41 -2.18 -5.21
N GLU A 215 -24.64 -3.49 -5.13
CA GLU A 215 -23.60 -4.47 -4.77
C GLU A 215 -22.48 -4.50 -5.82
N ALA A 216 -22.80 -4.45 -7.11
CA ALA A 216 -21.82 -4.35 -8.18
C ALA A 216 -20.96 -3.08 -8.04
N THR A 217 -21.57 -1.96 -7.69
CA THR A 217 -20.86 -0.70 -7.43
C THR A 217 -19.95 -0.82 -6.22
N CYS A 218 -20.45 -1.39 -5.11
CA CYS A 218 -19.67 -1.62 -3.90
C CYS A 218 -18.46 -2.52 -4.14
N VAL A 219 -18.64 -3.67 -4.80
CA VAL A 219 -17.55 -4.60 -5.11
C VAL A 219 -16.54 -3.97 -6.08
N THR A 220 -17.02 -3.28 -7.12
CA THR A 220 -16.13 -2.58 -8.07
C THR A 220 -15.31 -1.51 -7.36
N TRP A 221 -15.97 -0.64 -6.58
CA TRP A 221 -15.32 0.45 -5.88
C TRP A 221 -14.31 -0.04 -4.83
N ALA A 222 -14.73 -0.97 -3.98
CA ALA A 222 -13.87 -1.56 -2.96
C ALA A 222 -12.69 -2.30 -3.58
N GLY A 223 -12.93 -3.09 -4.63
CA GLY A 223 -11.91 -3.84 -5.34
C GLY A 223 -10.88 -2.95 -6.04
N ILE A 224 -11.31 -1.86 -6.70
CA ILE A 224 -10.40 -0.84 -7.25
C ILE A 224 -9.51 -0.27 -6.15
N LEU A 225 -10.12 0.24 -5.08
CA LEU A 225 -9.37 0.88 -3.99
C LEU A 225 -8.41 -0.11 -3.34
N LEU A 226 -8.83 -1.36 -3.12
CA LEU A 226 -8.02 -2.43 -2.57
C LEU A 226 -6.75 -2.66 -3.40
N ALA A 227 -6.93 -2.84 -4.71
CA ALA A 227 -5.82 -3.10 -5.63
C ALA A 227 -4.85 -1.91 -5.69
N VAL A 228 -5.39 -0.69 -5.71
CA VAL A 228 -4.61 0.54 -5.70
C VAL A 228 -3.81 0.68 -4.40
N TYR A 229 -4.43 0.50 -3.23
CA TYR A 229 -3.74 0.54 -1.94
C TYR A 229 -2.64 -0.51 -1.85
N PHE A 230 -2.91 -1.73 -2.30
CA PHE A 230 -1.91 -2.79 -2.28
C PHE A 230 -0.69 -2.44 -3.14
N CYS A 231 -0.92 -1.98 -4.38
CA CYS A 231 0.14 -1.53 -5.27
C CYS A 231 0.93 -0.35 -4.67
N LEU A 232 0.24 0.55 -3.98
CA LEU A 232 0.83 1.70 -3.30
C LEU A 232 1.85 1.28 -2.25
N PHE A 233 1.43 0.43 -1.30
CA PHE A 233 2.30 -0.08 -0.25
C PHE A 233 3.42 -0.96 -0.81
N PHE A 234 3.11 -1.83 -1.77
CA PHE A 234 4.08 -2.70 -2.41
C PHE A 234 5.17 -1.90 -3.14
N GLN A 235 4.80 -0.85 -3.87
CA GLN A 235 5.77 0.00 -4.56
C GLN A 235 6.71 0.71 -3.57
N VAL A 236 6.19 1.25 -2.47
CA VAL A 236 7.03 1.87 -1.43
C VAL A 236 7.99 0.84 -0.82
N LEU A 237 7.52 -0.38 -0.55
CA LEU A 237 8.35 -1.46 -0.01
C LEU A 237 9.46 -1.86 -0.98
N ILE A 238 9.15 -1.99 -2.27
CA ILE A 238 10.16 -2.30 -3.30
C ILE A 238 11.15 -1.16 -3.49
N CYS A 239 10.70 0.10 -3.41
CA CYS A 239 11.61 1.26 -3.42
C CYS A 239 12.55 1.20 -2.23
N LEU A 240 12.04 0.94 -1.02
CA LEU A 240 12.87 0.78 0.17
C LEU A 240 13.92 -0.32 -0.03
N TYR A 241 13.51 -1.48 -0.53
CA TYR A 241 14.42 -2.58 -0.87
C TYR A 241 15.50 -2.12 -1.86
N ALA A 242 15.10 -1.42 -2.93
CA ALA A 242 16.03 -0.89 -3.93
C ALA A 242 17.07 0.05 -3.30
N GLN A 243 16.64 0.96 -2.42
CA GLN A 243 17.54 1.88 -1.71
C GLN A 243 18.54 1.12 -0.82
N PHE A 244 18.10 0.08 -0.10
CA PHE A 244 19.02 -0.78 0.66
C PHE A 244 19.99 -1.56 -0.23
N THR A 245 19.54 -2.06 -1.38
CA THR A 245 20.43 -2.73 -2.34
C THR A 245 21.48 -1.77 -2.90
N ALA A 246 21.09 -0.54 -3.24
CA ALA A 246 22.02 0.49 -3.69
C ALA A 246 23.07 0.83 -2.62
N LEU A 247 22.64 0.94 -1.36
CA LEU A 247 23.54 1.13 -0.23
C LEU A 247 24.51 -0.06 -0.03
N GLY A 248 24.03 -1.29 -0.23
CA GLY A 248 24.89 -2.49 -0.19
C GLY A 248 25.97 -2.46 -1.26
N VAL A 249 25.64 -2.04 -2.49
CA VAL A 249 26.63 -1.86 -3.56
C VAL A 249 27.66 -0.79 -3.20
N HIS A 250 27.26 0.28 -2.53
CA HIS A 250 28.20 1.31 -2.06
C HIS A 250 29.22 0.75 -1.06
N VAL A 251 28.75 -0.04 -0.09
CA VAL A 251 29.59 -0.64 0.95
C VAL A 251 30.58 -1.63 0.35
N SER A 252 30.13 -2.52 -0.53
CA SER A 252 31.01 -3.51 -1.15
C SER A 252 32.10 -2.86 -2.02
N THR A 253 31.77 -1.77 -2.70
CA THR A 253 32.77 -1.02 -3.49
C THR A 253 33.80 -0.34 -2.58
N LEU A 254 33.40 0.10 -1.37
CA LEU A 254 34.32 0.69 -0.40
C LEU A 254 35.29 -0.37 0.16
N GLU A 255 34.79 -1.56 0.48
CA GLU A 255 35.59 -2.69 0.97
C GLU A 255 36.66 -3.14 -0.04
N ALA A 256 36.28 -3.26 -1.31
CA ALA A 256 37.21 -3.64 -2.39
C ALA A 256 38.38 -2.65 -2.51
N ASN A 257 38.15 -1.36 -2.28
CA ASN A 257 39.18 -0.33 -2.31
C ASN A 257 40.14 -0.42 -1.11
N CYS A 258 39.64 -0.79 0.09
CA CYS A 258 40.47 -0.98 1.29
C CYS A 258 41.51 -2.10 1.08
N ASN A 259 41.13 -3.19 0.42
CA ASN A 259 41.98 -4.38 0.27
C ASN A 259 43.13 -4.20 -0.74
N GLN A 260 43.09 -3.18 -1.59
CA GLN A 260 43.99 -3.07 -2.75
C GLN A 260 45.24 -2.20 -2.54
N ARG A 261 45.46 -1.48 -1.42
CA ARG A 261 46.42 -0.35 -1.46
C ARG A 261 47.41 -0.14 -0.31
N ARG A 262 48.53 0.47 -0.72
CA ARG A 262 49.61 1.04 0.11
C ARG A 262 49.10 2.31 0.81
N TYR A 263 49.58 2.54 2.03
CA TYR A 263 49.21 3.67 2.90
C TYR A 263 49.32 5.03 2.18
N ASP A 264 48.18 5.68 1.97
CA ASP A 264 48.05 7.05 1.43
C ASP A 264 47.06 7.83 2.31
N PRO A 265 47.52 8.84 3.08
CA PRO A 265 46.67 9.57 4.02
C PRO A 265 45.54 10.36 3.34
N GLU A 266 45.68 10.79 2.07
CA GLU A 266 44.59 11.43 1.35
C GLU A 266 43.47 10.44 1.01
N HIS A 267 43.85 9.19 0.71
CA HIS A 267 42.91 8.12 0.40
C HIS A 267 42.07 7.75 1.62
N ASP A 268 42.71 7.60 2.78
CA ASP A 268 42.04 7.29 4.05
C ASP A 268 41.01 8.37 4.42
N SER A 269 41.36 9.65 4.23
CA SER A 269 40.42 10.77 4.46
C SER A 269 39.19 10.70 3.55
N ARG A 270 39.35 10.33 2.27
CA ARG A 270 38.24 10.17 1.33
C ARG A 270 37.36 8.97 1.69
N MET A 271 37.97 7.83 2.02
CA MET A 271 37.24 6.64 2.47
C MET A 271 36.42 6.92 3.73
N PHE A 272 37.00 7.59 4.72
CA PHE A 272 36.28 7.96 5.94
C PHE A 272 35.09 8.89 5.66
N LYS A 273 35.22 9.83 4.72
CA LYS A 273 34.11 10.68 4.28
C LYS A 273 33.00 9.86 3.59
N GLU A 274 33.36 8.93 2.71
CA GLU A 274 32.39 8.03 2.06
C GLU A 274 31.67 7.13 3.06
N LEU A 275 32.41 6.52 4.00
CA LEU A 275 31.84 5.69 5.06
C LEU A 275 30.85 6.48 5.94
N ASN A 276 31.23 7.69 6.36
CA ASN A 276 30.33 8.56 7.13
C ASN A 276 29.05 8.91 6.35
N GLN A 277 29.17 9.11 5.04
CA GLN A 277 28.00 9.38 4.20
C GLN A 277 27.09 8.15 4.08
N ILE A 278 27.66 6.96 3.90
CA ILE A 278 26.93 5.69 3.89
C ILE A 278 26.21 5.47 5.23
N LEU A 279 26.88 5.72 6.37
CA LEU A 279 26.28 5.60 7.70
C LEU A 279 25.11 6.57 7.89
N ARG A 280 25.22 7.82 7.42
CA ARG A 280 24.12 8.80 7.45
C ARG A 280 22.95 8.36 6.58
N ASP A 281 23.22 7.85 5.39
CA ASP A 281 22.20 7.36 4.47
C ASP A 281 21.49 6.11 5.02
N HIS A 282 22.24 5.22 5.69
CA HIS A 282 21.68 4.09 6.43
C HIS A 282 20.76 4.56 7.57
N GLN A 283 21.23 5.49 8.40
CA GLN A 283 20.42 6.09 9.47
C GLN A 283 19.17 6.80 8.93
N LYS A 284 19.29 7.45 7.78
CA LYS A 284 18.16 8.09 7.07
C LYS A 284 17.10 7.05 6.67
N LEU A 285 17.52 5.91 6.10
CA LEU A 285 16.61 4.80 5.79
C LEU A 285 15.95 4.21 7.06
N LEU A 286 16.73 4.00 8.13
CA LEU A 286 16.21 3.51 9.40
C LEU A 286 15.24 4.49 10.08
N SER A 287 15.46 5.80 9.92
CA SER A 287 14.57 6.83 10.48
C SER A 287 13.18 6.81 9.83
N LEU A 288 13.07 6.29 8.60
CA LEU A 288 11.79 6.06 7.93
C LEU A 288 11.12 4.76 8.37
N SER A 289 11.91 3.78 8.87
CA SER A 289 11.40 2.48 9.33
C SER A 289 11.05 2.42 10.81
N VAL A 290 11.57 3.34 11.63
CA VAL A 290 11.31 3.37 13.09
C VAL A 290 10.44 4.59 13.43
N PRO A 291 9.11 4.50 13.28
CA PRO A 291 8.21 5.52 13.79
C PRO A 291 7.89 5.21 15.25
N GLY A 292 8.77 5.59 16.19
CA GLY A 292 8.48 5.65 17.64
C GLY A 292 7.68 4.47 18.22
N SER A 293 8.38 3.39 18.57
CA SER A 293 8.00 2.43 19.63
C SER A 293 6.50 2.13 19.81
N ASN A 294 5.84 1.53 18.81
CA ASN A 294 4.69 0.66 19.04
C ASN A 294 4.83 -0.56 18.10
N SER A 295 4.78 -1.74 18.70
CA SER A 295 5.50 -2.97 18.30
C SER A 295 4.96 -3.72 17.07
N GLU A 296 3.91 -3.27 16.41
CA GLU A 296 3.24 -4.07 15.37
C GLU A 296 3.74 -3.79 13.93
N GLU A 297 4.29 -2.61 13.64
CA GLU A 297 4.86 -2.30 12.32
C GLU A 297 6.25 -2.97 12.10
N SER A 298 6.91 -3.42 13.17
CA SER A 298 8.22 -4.09 13.11
C SER A 298 8.20 -5.44 12.38
N ALA A 299 7.05 -6.12 12.30
CA ALA A 299 6.95 -7.46 11.70
C ALA A 299 7.19 -7.46 10.18
N VAL A 300 6.72 -6.42 9.47
CA VAL A 300 6.95 -6.27 8.03
C VAL A 300 8.44 -6.01 7.73
N PHE A 301 9.15 -5.36 8.66
CA PHE A 301 10.57 -5.04 8.52
C PHE A 301 11.51 -6.21 8.87
N VAL A 302 11.16 -7.06 9.85
CA VAL A 302 11.90 -8.30 10.13
C VAL A 302 11.94 -9.21 8.89
N LEU A 303 10.85 -9.24 8.12
CA LEU A 303 10.79 -9.94 6.83
C LEU A 303 11.71 -9.32 5.78
N SER A 304 11.77 -7.99 5.64
CA SER A 304 12.72 -7.36 4.70
C SER A 304 14.18 -7.58 5.08
N HIS A 305 14.52 -7.58 6.38
CA HIS A 305 15.89 -7.83 6.84
C HIS A 305 16.31 -9.29 6.58
N LYS A 306 15.41 -10.26 6.79
CA LYS A 306 15.66 -11.67 6.43
C LYS A 306 15.78 -11.88 4.92
N ILE A 307 14.98 -11.18 4.11
CA ILE A 307 15.07 -11.25 2.64
C ILE A 307 16.40 -10.67 2.15
N VAL A 308 16.89 -9.59 2.74
CA VAL A 308 18.21 -9.02 2.41
C VAL A 308 19.32 -10.00 2.80
N GLN A 309 19.28 -10.60 4.00
CA GLN A 309 20.29 -11.58 4.41
C GLN A 309 20.32 -12.84 3.53
N HIS A 310 19.16 -13.34 3.09
CA HIS A 310 19.09 -14.50 2.20
C HIS A 310 19.38 -14.16 0.73
N GLY A 311 19.10 -12.94 0.27
CA GLY A 311 19.40 -12.50 -1.10
C GLY A 311 20.89 -12.41 -1.40
N THR A 312 21.72 -12.08 -0.41
CA THR A 312 23.19 -12.08 -0.54
C THR A 312 23.77 -13.47 -0.82
N VAL A 313 23.15 -14.54 -0.30
CA VAL A 313 23.64 -15.93 -0.50
C VAL A 313 23.38 -16.42 -1.93
N ILE A 314 22.37 -15.88 -2.62
CA ILE A 314 22.01 -16.34 -3.98
C ILE A 314 22.92 -15.71 -5.05
N ASN A 315 23.47 -14.51 -4.81
CA ASN A 315 24.35 -13.84 -5.77
C ASN A 315 25.81 -14.35 -5.73
N GLU A 316 26.19 -15.21 -4.78
CA GLU A 316 27.51 -15.87 -4.79
C GLU A 316 27.51 -17.20 -5.57
N SER A 317 26.38 -17.59 -6.17
CA SER A 317 26.22 -18.86 -6.91
C SER A 317 25.86 -18.71 -8.40
N VAL A 318 26.02 -17.51 -8.98
CA VAL A 318 25.88 -17.23 -10.42
C VAL A 318 27.07 -16.43 -10.92
#